data_AF-A0A2E4K4J5-F1
#
_entry.id   AF-A0A2E4K4J5-F1
#
_cell.length_a   1.000
_cell.length_b   1.000
_cell.length_c   1.000
_cell.angle_alpha   90.00
_cell.angle_beta   90.00
_cell.angle_gamma   90.00
#
_symmetry.space_group_name_H-M   'P 1'
#
loop_
_entity.id
_entity.type
_entity.pdbx_description
1 polymer ?
#
loop_
_entity_poly.entity_id
_entity_poly.type
_entity_poly.pdbx_seq_one_letter_code
_entity_poly.pdbx_strand_id
1 'polypeptide(L)'
;MDEAASYVLLLGTLAFFGYVGYTAAAERDMDSDTYLSARGSQGWVRIGLSLFASGMGVWILFGPSEVGYYGGFWDVVGYALSSATPFMLLAYVGPLIREQLPDGVTLADYVSKRLGRPMQVYVGLISVLYMFTFLFAEFTAIGKGMYILTGMEPMVPMVAV
;
A
#
# COMPACT_ATOMS: atom_id res chain seq x y z
N MET A 1 -8.91 26.71 -7.20
CA MET A 1 -9.92 25.88 -7.90
C MET A 1 -11.25 26.22 -7.27
N ASP A 2 -12.36 26.18 -8.01
CA ASP A 2 -13.68 26.32 -7.37
C ASP A 2 -13.92 25.12 -6.45
N GLU A 3 -14.41 25.35 -5.22
CA GLU A 3 -14.66 24.28 -4.25
C GLU A 3 -15.66 23.27 -4.82
N ALA A 4 -16.70 23.75 -5.50
CA ALA A 4 -17.70 22.89 -6.15
C ALA A 4 -17.07 21.99 -7.21
N ALA A 5 -16.16 22.51 -8.03
CA ALA A 5 -15.44 21.71 -9.02
C ALA A 5 -14.54 20.65 -8.36
N SER A 6 -13.97 20.96 -7.20
CA SER A 6 -13.11 20.04 -6.44
C SER A 6 -13.90 18.84 -5.90
N TYR A 7 -15.09 19.07 -5.35
CA TYR A 7 -15.99 18.01 -4.89
C TYR A 7 -16.48 17.13 -6.06
N VAL A 8 -16.84 17.74 -7.20
CA VAL A 8 -17.27 16.98 -8.38
C VAL A 8 -16.14 16.08 -8.90
N LEU A 9 -14.91 16.58 -8.95
CA LEU A 9 -13.76 15.78 -9.37
C LEU A 9 -13.46 14.64 -8.39
N LEU A 10 -13.55 14.90 -7.08
CA LEU A 10 -13.35 13.87 -6.05
C LEU A 10 -14.39 12.76 -6.17
N LEU A 11 -15.67 13.11 -6.18
CA LEU A 11 -16.75 12.13 -6.27
C LEU A 11 -16.74 11.40 -7.61
N GLY A 12 -16.46 12.11 -8.71
CA GLY A 12 -16.33 11.51 -10.04
C GLY A 12 -15.19 10.49 -10.11
N THR A 13 -14.04 10.79 -9.50
CA THR A 13 -12.88 9.89 -9.43
C THR A 13 -13.19 8.67 -8.56
N LEU A 14 -13.81 8.86 -7.39
CA LEU A 14 -14.23 7.77 -6.52
C LEU A 14 -15.27 6.85 -7.19
N ALA A 15 -16.27 7.43 -7.87
CA ALA A 15 -17.27 6.67 -8.60
C ALA A 15 -16.64 5.85 -9.74
N PHE A 16 -15.67 6.44 -10.46
CA PHE A 16 -14.94 5.73 -11.52
C PHE A 16 -14.16 4.54 -10.97
N PHE A 17 -13.33 4.73 -9.92
CA PHE A 17 -12.57 3.63 -9.33
C PHE A 17 -13.47 2.60 -8.63
N GLY A 18 -14.55 3.04 -7.99
CA GLY A 18 -15.56 2.16 -7.42
C GLY A 18 -16.25 1.31 -8.48
N TYR A 19 -16.59 1.89 -9.64
CA TYR A 19 -17.14 1.16 -10.77
C TYR A 19 -16.15 0.14 -11.35
N VAL A 20 -14.89 0.52 -11.55
CA VAL A 20 -13.84 -0.39 -12.01
C VAL A 20 -13.65 -1.55 -11.02
N GLY A 21 -13.59 -1.26 -9.72
CA GLY A 21 -13.50 -2.28 -8.67
C GLY A 21 -14.71 -3.20 -8.63
N TYR A 22 -15.91 -2.65 -8.76
CA TYR A 22 -17.15 -3.42 -8.81
C TYR A 22 -17.19 -4.35 -10.02
N THR A 23 -16.93 -3.85 -11.23
CA THR A 23 -16.91 -4.70 -12.44
C THR A 23 -15.84 -5.79 -12.38
N ALA A 24 -14.68 -5.51 -11.77
CA ALA A 24 -13.62 -6.49 -11.60
C ALA A 24 -13.98 -7.61 -10.58
N ALA A 25 -14.85 -7.31 -9.61
CA ALA A 25 -15.27 -8.24 -8.56
C ALA A 25 -16.60 -8.95 -8.86
N ALA A 26 -17.54 -8.28 -9.52
CA ALA A 26 -18.94 -8.72 -9.68
C ALA A 26 -19.09 -10.03 -10.47
N GLU A 27 -18.14 -10.37 -11.34
CA GLU A 27 -18.20 -11.56 -12.19
C GLU A 27 -17.38 -12.74 -11.66
N ARG A 28 -16.80 -12.65 -10.45
CA ARG A 28 -15.91 -13.68 -9.91
C ARG A 28 -16.43 -14.28 -8.61
N ASP A 29 -16.97 -15.48 -8.72
CA ASP A 29 -17.19 -16.36 -7.57
C ASP A 29 -15.82 -16.87 -7.10
N MET A 30 -15.23 -16.21 -6.10
CA MET A 30 -13.86 -16.48 -5.64
C MET A 30 -13.88 -17.26 -4.34
N ASP A 31 -13.35 -18.49 -4.38
CA ASP A 31 -13.04 -19.24 -3.16
C ASP A 31 -12.00 -18.50 -2.30
N SER A 32 -12.01 -18.73 -0.98
CA SER A 32 -11.19 -18.00 -0.01
C SER A 32 -9.69 -18.09 -0.31
N ASP A 33 -9.20 -19.23 -0.80
CA ASP A 33 -7.79 -19.37 -1.17
C ASP A 33 -7.44 -18.59 -2.45
N THR A 34 -8.38 -18.53 -3.38
CA THR A 34 -8.25 -17.75 -4.61
C THR A 34 -8.30 -16.26 -4.31
N TYR A 35 -9.15 -15.83 -3.36
CA TYR A 35 -9.22 -14.45 -2.90
C TYR A 35 -7.95 -14.00 -2.16
N LEU A 36 -7.45 -14.84 -1.26
CA LEU A 36 -6.29 -14.49 -0.42
C LEU A 36 -4.96 -14.56 -1.16
N SER A 37 -4.81 -15.50 -2.10
CA SER A 37 -3.48 -15.81 -2.64
C SER A 37 -3.39 -15.78 -4.16
N ALA A 38 -4.49 -16.08 -4.88
CA ALA A 38 -4.54 -16.19 -6.35
C ALA A 38 -3.26 -16.82 -6.94
N ARG A 39 -2.76 -17.88 -6.29
CA ARG A 39 -1.39 -18.40 -6.46
C ARG A 39 -1.10 -18.79 -7.91
N GLY A 40 0.02 -18.29 -8.44
CA GLY A 40 0.46 -18.61 -9.80
C GLY A 40 -0.44 -18.08 -10.92
N SER A 41 -1.46 -17.27 -10.61
CA SER A 41 -2.41 -16.76 -11.62
C SER A 41 -1.90 -15.56 -12.40
N GLN A 42 -0.90 -14.83 -11.88
CA GLN A 42 -0.37 -13.61 -12.47
C GLN A 42 1.12 -13.73 -12.79
N GLY A 43 1.55 -13.13 -13.90
CA GLY A 43 2.97 -13.03 -14.25
C GLY A 43 3.75 -12.09 -13.32
N TRP A 44 5.07 -12.27 -13.26
CA TRP A 44 5.98 -11.55 -12.36
C TRP A 44 5.89 -10.03 -12.48
N VAL A 45 5.69 -9.49 -13.69
CA VAL A 45 5.53 -8.04 -13.92
C VAL A 45 4.28 -7.51 -13.24
N ARG A 46 3.15 -8.22 -13.35
CA ARG A 46 1.89 -7.81 -12.71
C ARG A 46 2.01 -7.83 -11.20
N ILE A 47 2.63 -8.89 -10.65
CA ILE A 47 2.89 -9.00 -9.21
C ILE A 47 3.81 -7.86 -8.75
N GLY A 48 4.88 -7.59 -9.49
CA GLY A 48 5.81 -6.51 -9.17
C GLY A 48 5.15 -5.13 -9.21
N LEU A 49 4.34 -4.84 -10.22
CA LEU A 49 3.58 -3.59 -10.31
C LEU A 49 2.53 -3.47 -9.21
N SER A 50 1.82 -4.56 -8.87
CA SER A 50 0.87 -4.56 -7.75
C SER A 50 1.57 -4.34 -6.40
N LEU A 51 2.72 -4.98 -6.18
CA LEU A 51 3.53 -4.77 -4.97
C LEU A 51 4.01 -3.32 -4.89
N PHE A 52 4.51 -2.76 -5.99
CA PHE A 52 4.94 -1.37 -6.06
C PHE A 52 3.77 -0.43 -5.78
N ALA A 53 2.65 -0.59 -6.49
CA ALA A 53 1.44 0.23 -6.29
C ALA A 53 0.92 0.14 -4.85
N SER A 54 0.98 -1.02 -4.21
CA SER A 54 0.57 -1.20 -2.81
C SER A 54 1.45 -0.44 -1.81
N GLY A 55 2.72 -0.20 -2.11
CA GLY A 55 3.63 0.56 -1.23
C GLY A 55 3.63 2.06 -1.52
N MET A 56 3.17 2.47 -2.71
CA MET A 56 3.15 3.86 -3.14
C MET A 56 1.82 4.50 -2.76
N GLY A 57 1.86 5.43 -1.80
CA GLY A 57 0.70 6.20 -1.35
C GLY A 57 0.85 7.68 -1.65
N VAL A 58 -0.05 8.48 -1.08
CA VAL A 58 -0.02 9.95 -1.14
C VAL A 58 1.21 10.50 -0.42
N TRP A 59 1.79 9.71 0.50
CA TRP A 59 3.04 10.05 1.18
C TRP A 59 4.17 10.49 0.23
N ILE A 60 4.20 9.98 -1.01
CA ILE A 60 5.23 10.32 -2.01
C ILE A 60 5.23 11.82 -2.38
N LEU A 61 4.11 12.51 -2.20
CA LEU A 61 3.98 13.96 -2.44
C LEU A 61 4.59 14.80 -1.32
N PHE A 62 4.73 14.22 -0.13
CA PHE A 62 5.17 14.93 1.07
C PHE A 62 6.58 14.50 1.49
N GLY A 63 6.82 13.20 1.66
CA GLY A 63 8.08 12.68 2.23
C GLY A 63 9.32 13.12 1.45
N PRO A 64 9.47 12.75 0.17
CA PRO A 64 10.62 13.17 -0.64
C PRO A 64 10.77 14.69 -0.76
N SER A 65 9.65 15.42 -0.87
CA SER A 65 9.66 16.88 -0.96
C SER A 65 10.13 17.54 0.34
N GLU A 66 9.72 17.01 1.49
CA GLU A 66 10.16 17.46 2.81
C GLU A 66 11.65 17.20 3.02
N VAL A 67 12.11 15.99 2.70
CA VAL A 67 13.54 15.64 2.74
C VAL A 67 14.36 16.54 1.81
N GLY A 68 13.86 16.82 0.61
CA GLY A 68 14.51 17.73 -0.33
C GLY A 68 14.55 19.18 0.14
N TYR A 69 13.50 19.64 0.83
CA TYR A 69 13.44 21.00 1.37
C TYR A 69 14.45 21.21 2.52
N TYR A 70 14.55 20.26 3.44
CA TYR A 70 15.44 20.38 4.61
C TYR A 70 16.87 19.90 4.35
N GLY A 71 17.05 18.82 3.60
CA GLY A 71 18.32 18.13 3.40
C GLY A 71 18.96 18.29 2.01
N GLY A 72 18.21 18.81 1.05
CA GLY A 72 18.69 19.00 -0.32
C GLY A 72 18.89 17.69 -1.09
N PHE A 73 19.73 17.73 -2.12
CA PHE A 73 19.85 16.65 -3.11
C PHE A 73 20.34 15.32 -2.51
N TRP A 74 21.37 15.35 -1.67
CA TRP A 74 21.99 14.12 -1.16
C TRP A 74 21.09 13.36 -0.20
N ASP A 75 20.29 14.06 0.59
CA ASP A 75 19.32 13.43 1.50
C ASP A 75 18.19 12.75 0.72
N VAL A 76 17.72 13.36 -0.38
CA VAL A 76 16.72 12.73 -1.26
C VAL A 76 17.28 11.48 -1.93
N VAL A 77 18.53 11.53 -2.41
CA VAL A 77 19.20 10.35 -2.99
C VAL A 77 19.36 9.25 -1.95
N GLY A 78 19.81 9.60 -0.74
CA GLY A 78 19.93 8.65 0.37
C GLY A 78 18.59 8.03 0.75
N TYR A 79 17.53 8.84 0.80
CA TYR A 79 16.17 8.39 1.06
C TYR A 79 15.68 7.42 -0.01
N ALA A 80 15.89 7.74 -1.29
CA ALA A 80 15.50 6.90 -2.42
C ALA A 80 16.23 5.55 -2.40
N LEU A 81 17.56 5.57 -2.18
CA LEU A 81 18.36 4.34 -2.08
C LEU A 81 17.93 3.48 -0.89
N SER A 82 17.68 4.10 0.26
CA SER A 82 17.22 3.42 1.46
C SER A 82 15.84 2.81 1.25
N SER A 83 14.94 3.52 0.57
CA SER A 83 13.58 3.05 0.24
C SER A 83 13.59 1.91 -0.79
N ALA A 84 14.56 1.89 -1.72
CA ALA A 84 14.70 0.81 -2.70
C ALA A 84 15.32 -0.47 -2.11
N THR A 85 16.12 -0.35 -1.05
CA THR A 85 16.88 -1.46 -0.47
C THR A 85 16.01 -2.63 0.01
N PRO A 86 14.88 -2.42 0.73
CA PRO A 86 13.98 -3.50 1.11
C PRO A 86 13.45 -4.31 -0.07
N PHE A 87 13.19 -3.68 -1.22
CA PHE A 87 12.72 -4.38 -2.42
C PHE A 87 13.80 -5.26 -3.03
N MET A 88 15.06 -4.82 -3.02
CA MET A 88 16.19 -5.67 -3.42
C MET A 88 16.35 -6.88 -2.50
N LEU A 89 16.22 -6.66 -1.19
CA LEU A 89 16.24 -7.76 -0.21
C LEU A 89 15.08 -8.73 -0.46
N LEU A 90 13.87 -8.23 -0.73
CA LEU A 90 12.71 -9.06 -1.02
C LEU A 90 12.85 -9.81 -2.34
N ALA A 91 13.47 -9.22 -3.37
CA ALA A 91 13.76 -9.89 -4.63
C ALA A 91 14.71 -11.09 -4.44
N TYR A 92 15.63 -11.01 -3.48
CA TYR A 92 16.53 -12.10 -3.14
C TYR A 92 15.89 -13.11 -2.18
N VAL A 93 15.35 -12.66 -1.06
CA VAL A 93 14.83 -13.51 0.04
C VAL A 93 13.45 -14.09 -0.27
N GLY A 94 12.64 -13.39 -1.08
CA GLY A 94 11.28 -13.80 -1.45
C GLY A 94 11.22 -15.19 -2.08
N PRO A 95 12.03 -15.51 -3.11
CA PRO A 95 12.14 -16.85 -3.66
C PRO A 95 12.50 -17.92 -2.62
N LEU A 96 13.46 -17.64 -1.73
CA LEU A 96 13.86 -18.59 -0.67
C LEU A 96 12.71 -18.89 0.30
N ILE A 97 11.96 -17.87 0.71
CA ILE A 97 10.77 -18.04 1.56
C ILE A 97 9.71 -18.86 0.83
N ARG A 98 9.51 -18.60 -0.48
CA ARG A 98 8.51 -19.28 -1.30
C ARG A 98 8.79 -20.77 -1.47
N GLU A 99 10.06 -21.15 -1.62
CA GLU A 99 10.47 -22.57 -1.69
C GLU A 99 10.20 -23.31 -0.37
N GLN A 100 10.43 -22.66 0.77
CA GLN A 100 10.22 -23.27 2.09
C GLN A 100 8.74 -23.32 2.51
N LEU A 101 7.92 -22.44 1.95
CA LEU A 101 6.50 -22.32 2.29
C LEU A 101 5.64 -22.15 1.02
N PRO A 102 5.55 -23.19 0.16
CA PRO A 102 4.79 -23.10 -1.08
C PRO A 102 3.30 -22.85 -0.85
N ASP A 103 2.80 -23.28 0.31
CA ASP A 103 1.38 -23.14 0.68
C ASP A 103 1.05 -21.94 1.57
N GLY A 104 2.06 -21.21 2.04
CA GLY A 104 1.84 -20.08 2.94
C GLY A 104 1.41 -18.84 2.19
N VAL A 105 0.55 -18.06 2.86
CA VAL A 105 -0.02 -16.83 2.32
C VAL A 105 0.65 -15.61 2.96
N THR A 106 1.01 -15.69 4.24
CA THR A 106 1.55 -14.56 5.01
C THR A 106 2.96 -14.82 5.53
N LEU A 107 3.70 -13.74 5.83
CA LEU A 107 5.00 -13.83 6.53
C LEU A 107 4.83 -14.46 7.92
N ALA A 108 3.70 -14.25 8.57
CA ALA A 108 3.40 -14.84 9.87
C ALA A 108 3.32 -16.38 9.78
N ASP A 109 2.85 -16.94 8.65
CA ASP A 109 2.84 -18.40 8.43
C ASP A 109 4.25 -18.97 8.29
N TYR A 110 5.14 -18.24 7.61
CA TYR A 110 6.57 -18.60 7.54
C TYR A 110 7.22 -18.61 8.92
N VAL A 111 6.96 -17.56 9.69
CA VAL A 111 7.44 -17.43 11.06
C VAL A 111 6.86 -18.54 11.95
N SER A 112 5.59 -18.91 11.77
CA SER A 112 4.96 -20.01 12.50
C SER A 112 5.65 -21.34 12.24
N LYS A 113 5.97 -21.62 10.96
CA LYS A 113 6.67 -22.85 10.57
C LYS A 113 8.09 -22.93 11.15
N ARG A 114 8.79 -21.79 11.28
CA ARG A 114 10.19 -21.75 11.73
C ARG A 114 10.37 -21.56 13.23
N LEU A 115 9.51 -20.78 13.88
CA LEU A 115 9.65 -20.29 15.27
C LEU A 115 8.43 -20.58 16.15
N GLY A 116 7.36 -21.16 15.59
CA GLY A 116 6.17 -21.57 16.31
C GLY A 116 5.11 -20.47 16.46
N ARG A 117 3.97 -20.87 17.05
CA ARG A 117 2.75 -20.08 17.17
C ARG A 117 2.88 -18.77 17.97
N PRO A 118 3.66 -18.69 19.07
CA PRO A 118 3.83 -17.42 19.79
C PRO A 118 4.44 -16.33 18.90
N MET A 119 5.42 -16.68 18.08
CA MET A 119 6.07 -15.72 17.18
C MET A 119 5.15 -15.34 16.01
N GLN A 120 4.29 -16.24 15.55
CA GLN A 120 3.25 -15.93 14.56
C GLN A 120 2.32 -14.82 15.07
N VAL A 121 1.84 -14.93 16.31
CA VAL A 121 0.96 -13.91 16.93
C VAL A 121 1.69 -12.59 17.09
N TYR A 122 2.95 -12.63 17.54
CA TYR A 122 3.78 -11.43 17.69
C TYR A 122 3.96 -10.68 16.37
N VAL A 123 4.38 -11.38 15.31
CA VAL A 123 4.56 -10.78 13.98
C VAL A 123 3.23 -10.29 13.42
N GLY A 124 2.15 -11.07 13.56
CA GLY A 124 0.81 -10.65 13.14
C GLY A 124 0.35 -9.36 13.82
N LEU A 125 0.56 -9.23 15.13
CA LEU A 125 0.23 -8.01 15.88
C LEU A 125 1.00 -6.78 15.38
N ILE A 126 2.32 -6.92 15.17
CA ILE A 126 3.14 -5.83 14.63
C ILE A 126 2.67 -5.45 13.23
N SER A 127 2.37 -6.43 12.37
CA SER A 127 1.88 -6.17 11.02
C SER A 127 0.55 -5.41 11.04
N VAL A 128 -0.39 -5.80 11.89
CA VAL A 128 -1.68 -5.10 12.04
C VAL A 128 -1.48 -3.68 12.56
N LEU A 129 -0.65 -3.50 13.61
CA LEU A 129 -0.38 -2.19 14.18
C LEU A 129 0.31 -1.27 13.16
N TYR A 130 1.29 -1.78 12.43
CA TYR A 130 1.97 -1.07 11.37
C TYR A 130 0.98 -0.64 10.29
N MET A 131 0.17 -1.57 9.77
CA MET A 131 -0.83 -1.24 8.74
C MET A 131 -1.86 -0.22 9.24
N PHE A 132 -2.27 -0.31 10.51
CA PHE A 132 -3.16 0.68 11.12
C PHE A 132 -2.54 2.09 11.12
N THR A 133 -1.29 2.22 11.58
CA THR A 133 -0.59 3.51 11.58
C THR A 133 -0.32 4.04 10.17
N PHE A 134 -0.01 3.14 9.23
CA PHE A 134 0.21 3.48 7.82
C PHE A 134 -1.07 4.03 7.17
N LEU A 135 -2.21 3.35 7.35
CA LEU A 135 -3.50 3.84 6.82
C LEU A 135 -3.89 5.20 7.40
N PHE A 136 -3.66 5.43 8.69
CA PHE A 136 -3.92 6.73 9.30
C PHE A 136 -3.03 7.84 8.72
N ALA A 137 -1.75 7.54 8.47
CA ALA A 137 -0.83 8.47 7.82
C ALA A 137 -1.28 8.80 6.38
N GLU A 138 -1.74 7.80 5.63
CA GLU A 138 -2.28 7.98 4.27
C GLU A 138 -3.53 8.86 4.27
N PHE A 139 -4.52 8.59 5.13
CA PHE A 139 -5.71 9.45 5.23
C PHE A 139 -5.36 10.88 5.61
N THR A 140 -4.43 11.05 6.56
CA THR A 140 -3.93 12.37 6.95
C THR A 140 -3.27 13.09 5.77
N ALA A 141 -2.46 12.38 4.99
CA ALA A 141 -1.80 12.91 3.80
C ALA A 141 -2.81 13.31 2.71
N ILE A 142 -3.84 12.49 2.48
CA ILE A 142 -4.94 12.80 1.54
C ILE A 142 -5.62 14.10 1.94
N GLY A 143 -6.10 14.22 3.19
CA GLY A 143 -6.81 15.42 3.62
C GLY A 143 -5.93 16.67 3.59
N LYS A 144 -4.64 16.56 3.98
CA LYS A 144 -3.68 17.65 3.85
C LYS A 144 -3.43 18.04 2.40
N GLY A 145 -3.29 17.07 1.49
CA GLY A 145 -3.09 17.30 0.07
C GLY A 145 -4.26 18.02 -0.57
N MET A 146 -5.48 17.56 -0.30
CA MET A 146 -6.69 18.19 -0.82
C MET A 146 -6.86 19.62 -0.28
N TYR A 147 -6.58 19.85 1.01
CA TYR A 147 -6.63 21.20 1.58
C TYR A 147 -5.62 22.14 0.91
N ILE A 148 -4.37 21.71 0.73
CA ILE A 148 -3.33 22.54 0.08
C ILE A 148 -3.68 22.85 -1.38
N LEU A 149 -4.23 21.88 -2.12
CA LEU A 149 -4.50 22.03 -3.55
C LEU A 149 -5.80 22.78 -3.85
N THR A 150 -6.82 22.61 -3.02
CA THR A 150 -8.19 23.01 -3.34
C THR A 150 -8.83 23.93 -2.29
N GLY A 151 -8.26 24.02 -1.09
CA GLY A 151 -8.85 24.72 0.05
C GLY A 151 -9.95 23.94 0.78
N MET A 152 -10.32 22.75 0.30
CA MET A 152 -11.39 21.94 0.92
C MET A 152 -11.06 21.54 2.35
N GLU A 153 -12.09 21.48 3.19
CA GLU A 153 -11.97 20.99 4.56
C GLU A 153 -11.42 19.56 4.57
N PRO A 154 -10.29 19.29 5.26
CA PRO A 154 -9.59 18.00 5.20
C PRO A 154 -10.44 16.79 5.58
N MET A 155 -11.46 16.98 6.43
CA MET A 155 -12.32 15.88 6.89
C MET A 155 -13.16 15.27 5.77
N VAL A 156 -13.62 16.06 4.80
CA VAL A 156 -14.47 15.55 3.71
C VAL A 156 -13.74 14.52 2.85
N PRO A 157 -12.55 14.78 2.28
CA PRO A 157 -11.81 13.78 1.52
C PRO A 157 -11.29 12.64 2.40
N MET A 158 -11.04 12.85 3.70
CA MET A 158 -10.63 11.77 4.61
C MET A 158 -11.75 10.75 4.86
N VAL A 159 -13.02 11.18 4.90
CA VAL A 159 -14.17 10.29 5.16
C VAL A 159 -14.72 9.68 3.86
N ALA A 160 -14.55 10.36 2.73
CA ALA A 160 -15.08 9.91 1.44
C ALA A 160 -14.29 8.75 0.81
N VAL A 161 -13.00 8.60 1.16
CA VAL A 161 -12.10 7.55 0.68
C VAL A 161 -12.10 6.37 1.66
#